data_AF-A0A3A8ND53-F1
#
_entry.id   AF-A0A3A8ND53-F1
#
_cell.length_a   1.000
_cell.length_b   1.000
_cell.length_c   1.000
_cell.angle_alpha   90.00
_cell.angle_beta   90.00
_cell.angle_gamma   90.00
#
_symmetry.space_group_name_H-M   'P 1'
#
loop_
_entity.id
_entity.type
_entity.pdbx_description
1 polymer ?
#
loop_
_entity_poly.entity_id
_entity_poly.type
_entity_poly.pdbx_seq_one_letter_code
_entity_poly.pdbx_strand_id
1 'polypeptide(L)'
;MAGSSNSAPGTWQDLFSPEWGEVTHLQEIMKRFTRLALAKPNDPATHLMSLADTLGGLVALKGAQEARAAAEPLVPFCEPALAQAGRAFQKRDPAHFALQVLSFVNAAEECGAVQGMVEASPAKAWLEAIAKLPRKQDDRLHYRCGLVALCLGAPELAATLVGGGKLPAGSFTPGEQFGFNVQGFIRYLATAMKEQAPADEVRPAWRSFVEGFPKNKSAGQVTWSDLLWAARAFYTRIEQLPVARVGEALHPLVKPA
;
A
#
# COMPACT_ATOMS: atom_id res chain seq x y z
N MET A 1 -5.48 -38.39 15.89
CA MET A 1 -5.56 -37.47 14.74
C MET A 1 -5.89 -36.10 15.29
N ALA A 2 -4.89 -35.35 15.76
CA ALA A 2 -5.08 -33.97 16.19
C ALA A 2 -5.13 -33.11 14.93
N GLY A 3 -6.30 -32.56 14.62
CA GLY A 3 -6.47 -31.64 13.50
C GLY A 3 -5.71 -30.36 13.79
N SER A 4 -4.58 -30.15 13.13
CA SER A 4 -4.01 -28.81 13.01
C SER A 4 -4.98 -28.00 12.16
N SER A 5 -5.80 -27.15 12.78
CA SER A 5 -6.52 -26.12 12.04
C SER A 5 -5.48 -25.13 11.52
N ASN A 6 -4.95 -25.37 10.33
CA ASN A 6 -4.20 -24.40 9.53
C ASN A 6 -5.14 -23.27 9.07
N SER A 7 -5.81 -22.58 9.99
CA SER A 7 -6.51 -21.35 9.69
C SER A 7 -5.48 -20.24 9.66
N ALA A 8 -5.12 -19.79 8.45
CA ALA A 8 -4.35 -18.57 8.29
C ALA A 8 -5.01 -17.41 9.07
N PRO A 9 -4.23 -16.46 9.62
CA PRO A 9 -4.73 -15.34 10.41
C PRO A 9 -5.82 -14.59 9.63
N GLY A 10 -7.07 -14.66 10.09
CA GLY A 10 -8.23 -14.12 9.38
C GLY A 10 -8.86 -12.90 10.06
N THR A 11 -8.31 -12.51 11.21
CA THR A 11 -8.78 -11.40 12.04
C THR A 11 -7.61 -10.49 12.45
N TRP A 12 -7.92 -9.27 12.90
CA TRP A 12 -6.91 -8.41 13.50
C TRP A 12 -6.29 -9.05 14.74
N GLN A 13 -7.08 -9.72 15.58
CA GLN A 13 -6.56 -10.41 16.77
C GLN A 13 -5.46 -11.43 16.43
N ASP A 14 -5.64 -12.20 15.35
CA ASP A 14 -4.65 -13.19 14.92
C ASP A 14 -3.33 -12.53 14.48
N LEU A 15 -3.41 -11.41 13.76
CA LEU A 15 -2.23 -10.66 13.29
C LEU A 15 -1.44 -9.99 14.43
N PHE A 16 -2.06 -9.77 15.58
CA PHE A 16 -1.44 -9.25 16.81
C PHE A 16 -1.03 -10.35 17.81
N SER A 17 -1.34 -11.62 17.54
CA SER A 17 -1.09 -12.72 18.47
C SER A 17 0.41 -12.87 18.81
N PRO A 18 0.79 -13.14 20.07
CA PRO A 18 2.18 -13.47 20.40
C PRO A 18 2.69 -14.76 19.73
N GLU A 19 1.78 -15.71 19.46
CA GLU A 19 2.12 -17.03 18.92
C GLU A 19 2.20 -17.05 17.38
N TRP A 20 1.35 -16.25 16.73
CA TRP A 20 1.16 -16.27 15.26
C TRP A 20 1.19 -14.89 14.60
N GLY A 21 1.26 -13.83 15.40
CA GLY A 21 1.14 -12.45 14.94
C GLY A 21 2.40 -11.97 14.22
N GLU A 22 2.18 -11.14 13.21
CA GLU A 22 3.24 -10.67 12.33
C GLU A 22 4.11 -9.61 13.03
N VAL A 23 3.63 -8.97 14.10
CA VAL A 23 4.31 -7.84 14.78
C VAL A 23 5.76 -8.15 15.14
N THR A 24 6.00 -9.21 15.93
CA THR A 24 7.35 -9.56 16.39
C THR A 24 8.23 -9.93 15.20
N HIS A 25 7.68 -10.70 14.26
CA HIS A 25 8.41 -11.15 13.07
C HIS A 25 8.84 -9.99 12.17
N LEU A 26 7.95 -9.02 11.93
CA LEU A 26 8.23 -7.84 11.12
C LEU A 26 9.33 -6.98 11.76
N GLN A 27 9.33 -6.83 13.09
CA GLN A 27 10.40 -6.11 13.79
C GLN A 27 11.76 -6.80 13.64
N GLU A 28 11.80 -8.13 13.76
CA GLU A 28 13.02 -8.91 13.60
C GLU A 28 13.54 -8.87 12.16
N ILE A 29 12.66 -9.02 11.16
CA ILE A 29 12.99 -8.87 9.75
C ILE A 29 13.57 -7.47 9.52
N MET A 30 12.86 -6.41 9.92
CA MET A 30 13.31 -5.04 9.72
C MET A 30 14.70 -4.82 10.32
N LYS A 31 14.91 -5.23 11.57
CA LYS A 31 16.22 -5.12 12.25
C LYS A 31 17.32 -5.90 11.53
N ARG A 32 17.04 -7.11 11.04
CA ARG A 32 18.03 -7.96 10.36
C ARG A 32 18.40 -7.41 8.99
N PHE A 33 17.40 -7.07 8.18
CA PHE A 33 17.62 -6.64 6.81
C PHE A 33 18.08 -5.20 6.71
N THR A 34 17.73 -4.32 7.65
CA THR A 34 18.35 -2.98 7.77
C THR A 34 19.87 -3.10 7.97
N ARG A 35 20.33 -3.98 8.87
CA ARG A 35 21.78 -4.21 9.05
C ARG A 35 22.46 -4.72 7.80
N LEU A 36 21.80 -5.63 7.06
CA LEU A 36 22.33 -6.14 5.80
C LEU A 36 22.42 -5.05 4.73
N ALA A 37 21.39 -4.22 4.61
CA ALA A 37 21.33 -3.12 3.66
C ALA A 37 22.45 -2.10 3.93
N LEU A 38 22.66 -1.74 5.20
CA LEU A 38 23.74 -0.84 5.63
C LEU A 38 25.14 -1.43 5.38
N ALA A 39 25.30 -2.75 5.48
CA ALA A 39 26.57 -3.43 5.19
C ALA A 39 26.86 -3.58 3.69
N LYS A 40 25.84 -3.47 2.83
CA LYS A 40 25.95 -3.66 1.36
C LYS A 40 25.19 -2.56 0.60
N PRO A 41 25.64 -1.30 0.67
CA PRO A 41 24.86 -0.15 0.18
C PRO A 41 24.76 -0.03 -1.34
N ASN A 42 25.48 -0.86 -2.10
CA ASN A 42 25.61 -0.72 -3.56
C ASN A 42 24.36 -1.13 -4.36
N ASP A 43 23.36 -1.74 -3.71
CA ASP A 43 22.10 -2.14 -4.34
C ASP A 43 20.87 -1.72 -3.50
N PRO A 44 20.65 -0.40 -3.35
CA PRO A 44 19.64 0.13 -2.44
C PRO A 44 18.22 -0.31 -2.84
N ALA A 45 17.93 -0.42 -4.15
CA ALA A 45 16.60 -0.79 -4.61
C ALA A 45 16.21 -2.23 -4.22
N THR A 46 17.12 -3.20 -4.33
CA THR A 46 16.86 -4.57 -3.88
C THR A 46 16.58 -4.63 -2.37
N HIS A 47 17.32 -3.87 -1.57
CA HIS A 47 17.09 -3.81 -0.12
C HIS A 47 15.74 -3.21 0.23
N LEU A 48 15.41 -2.03 -0.33
CA LEU A 48 14.13 -1.38 -0.04
C LEU A 48 12.93 -2.18 -0.55
N MET A 49 13.05 -2.81 -1.73
CA MET A 49 12.04 -3.72 -2.25
C MET A 49 11.71 -4.82 -1.25
N SER A 50 12.73 -5.46 -0.67
CA SER A 50 12.55 -6.58 0.27
C SER A 50 11.90 -6.15 1.60
N LEU A 51 12.03 -4.88 1.97
CA LEU A 51 11.55 -4.32 3.23
C LEU A 51 10.22 -3.57 3.12
N ALA A 52 9.73 -3.30 1.91
CA ALA A 52 8.53 -2.48 1.70
C ALA A 52 7.30 -2.99 2.46
N ASP A 53 6.99 -4.29 2.35
CA ASP A 53 5.84 -4.86 3.06
C ASP A 53 6.08 -4.96 4.57
N THR A 54 7.35 -5.12 4.97
CA THR A 54 7.74 -5.15 6.37
C THR A 54 7.51 -3.80 7.04
N LEU A 55 7.99 -2.72 6.41
CA LEU A 55 7.77 -1.36 6.90
C LEU A 55 6.28 -1.01 6.87
N GLY A 56 5.55 -1.41 5.83
CA GLY A 56 4.10 -1.24 5.76
C GLY A 56 3.35 -1.88 6.95
N GLY A 57 3.73 -3.12 7.29
CA GLY A 57 3.17 -3.81 8.45
C GLY A 57 3.54 -3.14 9.77
N LEU A 58 4.76 -2.60 9.91
CA LEU A 58 5.14 -1.83 11.10
C LEU A 58 4.32 -0.54 11.25
N VAL A 59 4.08 0.20 10.16
CA VAL A 59 3.23 1.40 10.18
C VAL A 59 1.84 1.04 10.69
N ALA A 60 1.23 0.01 10.14
CA ALA A 60 -0.11 -0.43 10.54
C ALA A 60 -0.12 -0.95 11.98
N LEU A 61 0.75 -1.88 12.34
CA LEU A 61 0.63 -2.64 13.59
C LEU A 61 1.30 -2.01 14.80
N LYS A 62 2.37 -1.24 14.60
CA LYS A 62 3.11 -0.58 15.69
C LYS A 62 2.86 0.93 15.75
N GLY A 63 2.40 1.53 14.66
CA GLY A 63 2.17 2.95 14.56
C GLY A 63 3.31 3.69 13.87
N ALA A 64 3.03 4.95 13.54
CA ALA A 64 3.93 5.79 12.75
C ALA A 64 5.26 6.09 13.45
N GLN A 65 5.28 6.29 14.76
CA GLN A 65 6.51 6.65 15.49
C GLN A 65 7.56 5.53 15.45
N GLU A 66 7.16 4.31 15.77
CA GLU A 66 8.01 3.13 15.75
C GLU A 66 8.47 2.78 14.33
N ALA A 67 7.56 2.87 13.36
CA ALA A 67 7.89 2.65 11.96
C ALA A 67 8.87 3.70 11.42
N ARG A 68 8.73 4.97 11.83
CA ARG A 68 9.66 6.04 11.48
C ARG A 68 11.07 5.75 12.00
N ALA A 69 11.19 5.38 13.27
CA ALA A 69 12.47 5.02 13.86
C ALA A 69 13.13 3.82 13.15
N ALA A 70 12.32 2.86 12.68
CA ALA A 70 12.82 1.73 11.91
C ALA A 70 13.27 2.12 10.48
N ALA A 71 12.59 3.08 9.85
CA ALA A 71 12.88 3.55 8.50
C ALA A 71 14.07 4.54 8.44
N GLU A 72 14.31 5.31 9.50
CA GLU A 72 15.30 6.39 9.55
C GLU A 72 16.70 5.99 9.04
N PRO A 73 17.29 4.84 9.43
CA PRO A 73 18.60 4.42 8.92
C PRO A 73 18.63 4.15 7.41
N LEU A 74 17.48 3.90 6.78
CA LEU A 74 17.33 3.58 5.37
C LEU A 74 16.91 4.77 4.51
N VAL A 75 16.58 5.92 5.12
CA VAL A 75 16.22 7.15 4.40
C VAL A 75 17.23 7.54 3.32
N PRO A 76 18.57 7.48 3.56
CA PRO A 76 19.56 7.78 2.53
C PRO A 76 19.48 6.88 1.29
N PHE A 77 18.79 5.73 1.37
CA PHE A 77 18.63 4.80 0.25
C PHE A 77 17.41 5.10 -0.62
N CYS A 78 16.44 5.91 -0.15
CA CYS A 78 15.18 6.14 -0.87
C CYS A 78 15.39 6.75 -2.26
N GLU A 79 16.12 7.86 -2.36
CA GLU A 79 16.39 8.52 -3.64
C GLU A 79 17.20 7.64 -4.62
N PRO A 80 18.36 7.06 -4.24
CA PRO A 80 19.12 6.22 -5.17
C PRO A 80 18.36 4.93 -5.55
N ALA A 81 17.54 4.38 -4.65
CA ALA A 81 16.67 3.25 -4.97
C ALA A 81 15.61 3.60 -6.01
N LEU A 82 14.94 4.75 -5.88
CA LEU A 82 13.97 5.23 -6.88
C LEU A 82 14.64 5.47 -8.25
N ALA A 83 15.83 6.06 -8.26
CA ALA A 83 16.60 6.26 -9.48
C ALA A 83 16.98 4.93 -10.14
N GLN A 84 17.42 3.94 -9.36
CA GLN A 84 17.73 2.59 -9.85
C GLN A 84 16.49 1.87 -10.36
N ALA A 85 15.38 1.96 -9.63
CA ALA A 85 14.09 1.40 -10.02
C ALA A 85 13.59 1.98 -11.34
N GLY A 86 13.75 3.29 -11.56
CA GLY A 86 13.41 3.92 -12.84
C GLY A 86 14.25 3.42 -14.02
N ARG A 87 15.55 3.20 -13.81
CA ARG A 87 16.41 2.59 -14.85
C ARG A 87 16.04 1.13 -15.11
N ALA A 88 15.73 0.37 -14.06
CA ALA A 88 15.26 -1.01 -14.17
C ALA A 88 13.91 -1.08 -14.89
N PHE A 89 13.03 -0.09 -14.65
CA PHE A 89 11.69 -0.02 -15.23
C PHE A 89 11.70 -0.16 -16.76
N GLN A 90 12.79 0.28 -17.40
CA GLN A 90 12.95 0.30 -18.84
C GLN A 90 13.42 -1.04 -19.46
N LYS A 91 13.84 -2.04 -18.66
CA LYS A 91 14.67 -3.17 -19.17
C LYS A 91 13.99 -4.56 -19.26
N ARG A 92 13.19 -5.04 -18.28
CA ARG A 92 12.26 -6.22 -18.34
C ARG A 92 11.73 -6.59 -16.95
N ASP A 93 10.53 -7.19 -16.92
CA ASP A 93 9.62 -7.38 -15.75
C ASP A 93 9.71 -6.32 -14.62
N PRO A 94 9.48 -5.05 -14.96
CA PRO A 94 10.03 -3.95 -14.21
C PRO A 94 9.04 -3.32 -13.22
N ALA A 95 7.75 -3.56 -13.44
CA ALA A 95 6.67 -2.89 -12.74
C ALA A 95 6.61 -3.34 -11.28
N HIS A 96 6.70 -4.65 -11.02
CA HIS A 96 6.67 -5.15 -9.65
C HIS A 96 7.84 -4.61 -8.83
N PHE A 97 9.06 -4.69 -9.37
CA PHE A 97 10.26 -4.16 -8.73
C PHE A 97 10.13 -2.67 -8.40
N ALA A 98 9.76 -1.86 -9.39
CA ALA A 98 9.67 -0.41 -9.22
C ALA A 98 8.55 0.00 -8.24
N LEU A 99 7.38 -0.65 -8.31
CA LEU A 99 6.27 -0.37 -7.41
C LEU A 99 6.54 -0.84 -5.99
N GLN A 100 7.32 -1.90 -5.80
CA GLN A 100 7.69 -2.36 -4.46
C GLN A 100 8.71 -1.40 -3.82
N VAL A 101 9.70 -0.90 -4.57
CA VAL A 101 10.58 0.18 -4.08
C VAL A 101 9.75 1.42 -3.73
N LEU A 102 8.82 1.81 -4.60
CA LEU A 102 7.92 2.93 -4.34
C LEU A 102 7.04 2.70 -3.10
N SER A 103 6.64 1.45 -2.83
CA SER A 103 5.85 1.09 -1.64
C SER A 103 6.65 1.26 -0.35
N PHE A 104 7.96 0.99 -0.35
CA PHE A 104 8.82 1.34 0.79
C PHE A 104 8.83 2.85 1.02
N VAL A 105 9.07 3.63 -0.04
CA VAL A 105 9.10 5.10 0.05
C VAL A 105 7.75 5.64 0.52
N ASN A 106 6.64 5.07 0.05
CA ASN A 106 5.31 5.41 0.52
C ASN A 106 5.15 5.17 2.02
N ALA A 107 5.53 3.99 2.52
CA ALA A 107 5.48 3.68 3.94
C ALA A 107 6.37 4.65 4.77
N ALA A 108 7.54 5.02 4.24
CA ALA A 108 8.43 6.01 4.85
C ALA A 108 7.82 7.43 4.85
N GLU A 109 7.04 7.82 3.84
CA GLU A 109 6.30 9.09 3.84
C GLU A 109 5.15 9.06 4.83
N GLU A 110 4.38 7.97 4.90
CA GLU A 110 3.21 7.85 5.75
C GLU A 110 3.53 7.82 7.25
N CYS A 111 4.77 7.45 7.61
CA CYS A 111 5.30 7.58 8.96
C CYS A 111 6.14 8.86 9.18
N GLY A 112 6.27 9.72 8.16
CA GLY A 112 7.00 10.99 8.26
C GLY A 112 8.52 10.87 8.33
N ALA A 113 9.10 9.76 7.86
CA ALA A 113 10.55 9.60 7.72
C ALA A 113 11.10 10.34 6.49
N VAL A 114 10.31 10.45 5.42
CA VAL A 114 10.60 11.24 4.21
C VAL A 114 9.37 12.02 3.76
N GLN A 115 9.52 12.92 2.78
CA GLN A 115 8.40 13.73 2.29
C GLN A 115 8.52 14.01 0.79
N GLY A 116 7.40 13.88 0.08
CA GLY A 116 7.24 14.35 -1.31
C GLY A 116 7.97 13.54 -2.39
N MET A 117 8.69 12.49 -2.01
CA MET A 117 9.41 11.59 -2.91
C MET A 117 8.47 10.77 -3.81
N VAL A 118 7.31 10.31 -3.33
CA VAL A 118 6.34 9.59 -4.16
C VAL A 118 5.79 10.49 -5.26
N GLU A 119 5.39 11.72 -4.92
CA GLU A 119 4.85 12.69 -5.88
C GLU A 119 5.92 13.14 -6.89
N ALA A 120 7.16 13.31 -6.43
CA ALA A 120 8.31 13.65 -7.29
C ALA A 120 8.84 12.48 -8.13
N SER A 121 8.39 11.25 -7.87
CA SER A 121 8.85 10.07 -8.59
C SER A 121 8.26 9.98 -10.00
N PRO A 122 8.90 9.22 -10.91
CA PRO A 122 8.34 8.95 -12.25
C PRO A 122 7.17 7.93 -12.24
N ALA A 123 6.57 7.64 -11.08
CA ALA A 123 5.53 6.63 -10.92
C ALA A 123 4.33 6.84 -11.86
N LYS A 124 3.87 8.08 -12.06
CA LYS A 124 2.76 8.35 -12.99
C LYS A 124 3.07 7.86 -14.41
N ALA A 125 4.27 8.16 -14.92
CA ALA A 125 4.69 7.71 -16.24
C ALA A 125 4.82 6.18 -16.32
N TRP A 126 5.27 5.52 -15.25
CA TRP A 126 5.29 4.06 -15.17
C TRP A 126 3.88 3.47 -15.28
N LEU A 127 2.93 4.03 -14.53
CA LEU A 127 1.54 3.59 -14.52
C LEU A 127 0.85 3.79 -15.88
N GLU A 128 1.10 4.93 -16.54
CA GLU A 128 0.61 5.19 -17.90
C GLU A 128 1.19 4.21 -18.93
N ALA A 129 2.45 3.77 -18.75
CA ALA A 129 3.05 2.75 -19.58
C ALA A 129 2.41 1.37 -19.33
N ILE A 130 2.18 1.00 -18.06
CA ILE A 130 1.52 -0.25 -17.68
C ILE A 130 0.09 -0.31 -18.23
N ALA A 131 -0.67 0.79 -18.17
CA ALA A 131 -2.04 0.86 -18.67
C ALA A 131 -2.17 0.59 -20.18
N LYS A 132 -1.08 0.73 -20.96
CA LYS A 132 -1.03 0.45 -22.39
C LYS A 132 -0.68 -1.00 -22.72
N LEU A 133 -0.21 -1.77 -21.75
CA LEU A 133 0.15 -3.16 -21.95
C LEU A 133 -1.11 -4.05 -21.99
N PRO A 134 -1.14 -5.09 -22.84
CA PRO A 134 -2.21 -6.08 -22.77
C PRO A 134 -2.26 -6.70 -21.37
N ARG A 135 -3.46 -6.80 -20.81
CA ARG A 135 -3.67 -7.49 -19.53
C ARG A 135 -3.38 -8.97 -19.68
N LYS A 136 -2.16 -9.34 -19.30
CA LYS A 136 -1.67 -10.72 -19.19
C LYS A 136 -1.15 -11.01 -17.78
N GLN A 137 -1.30 -10.06 -16.85
CA GLN A 137 -0.63 -10.03 -15.55
C GLN A 137 -1.59 -10.30 -14.38
N ASP A 138 -0.98 -10.64 -13.24
CA ASP A 138 -1.56 -10.78 -11.90
C ASP A 138 -2.48 -9.60 -11.51
N ASP A 139 -3.69 -9.90 -11.06
CA ASP A 139 -4.68 -8.92 -10.60
C ASP A 139 -4.13 -8.04 -9.47
N ARG A 140 -3.27 -8.59 -8.59
CA ARG A 140 -2.69 -7.84 -7.47
C ARG A 140 -1.81 -6.68 -7.93
N LEU A 141 -1.02 -6.90 -8.98
CA LEU A 141 -0.18 -5.84 -9.55
C LEU A 141 -1.05 -4.70 -10.06
N HIS A 142 -2.15 -5.03 -10.75
CA HIS A 142 -3.10 -4.04 -11.24
C HIS A 142 -3.81 -3.29 -10.11
N TYR A 143 -4.22 -3.97 -9.04
CA TYR A 143 -4.81 -3.34 -7.87
C TYR A 143 -3.84 -2.35 -7.23
N ARG A 144 -2.58 -2.74 -7.03
CA ARG A 144 -1.55 -1.81 -6.54
C ARG A 144 -1.36 -0.62 -7.46
N CYS A 145 -1.25 -0.86 -8.78
CA CYS A 145 -1.16 0.22 -9.76
C CYS A 145 -2.34 1.19 -9.65
N GLY A 146 -3.55 0.67 -9.47
CA GLY A 146 -4.76 1.45 -9.24
C GLY A 146 -4.67 2.32 -7.99
N LEU A 147 -4.28 1.74 -6.86
CA LEU A 147 -4.12 2.46 -5.59
C LEU A 147 -3.03 3.55 -5.68
N VAL A 148 -1.90 3.28 -6.34
CA VAL A 148 -0.87 4.29 -6.58
C VAL A 148 -1.40 5.41 -7.48
N ALA A 149 -2.15 5.09 -8.54
CA ALA A 149 -2.77 6.10 -9.40
C ALA A 149 -3.74 7.01 -8.63
N LEU A 150 -4.54 6.45 -7.71
CA LEU A 150 -5.39 7.25 -6.81
C LEU A 150 -4.54 8.18 -5.94
N CYS A 151 -3.46 7.67 -5.35
CA CYS A 151 -2.56 8.48 -4.53
C CYS A 151 -1.89 9.62 -5.31
N LEU A 152 -1.73 9.49 -6.63
CA LEU A 152 -1.23 10.52 -7.54
C LEU A 152 -2.33 11.40 -8.16
N GLY A 153 -3.57 11.32 -7.66
CA GLY A 153 -4.69 12.14 -8.12
C GLY A 153 -5.19 11.79 -9.52
N ALA A 154 -5.02 10.55 -9.98
CA ALA A 154 -5.37 10.11 -11.33
C ALA A 154 -6.49 9.02 -11.32
N PRO A 155 -7.73 9.36 -10.96
CA PRO A 155 -8.81 8.38 -10.80
C PRO A 155 -9.17 7.64 -12.10
N GLU A 156 -9.10 8.28 -13.27
CA GLU A 156 -9.33 7.62 -14.56
C GLU A 156 -8.26 6.60 -14.90
N LEU A 157 -7.00 6.91 -14.56
CA LEU A 157 -5.88 5.99 -14.73
C LEU A 157 -6.04 4.79 -13.79
N ALA A 158 -6.45 5.03 -12.54
CA ALA A 158 -6.75 3.96 -11.58
C ALA A 158 -7.84 3.01 -12.11
N ALA A 159 -8.95 3.57 -12.61
CA ALA A 159 -10.05 2.79 -13.18
C ALA A 159 -9.61 1.97 -14.40
N THR A 160 -8.73 2.54 -15.24
CA THR A 160 -8.15 1.83 -16.38
C THR A 160 -7.26 0.68 -15.93
N LEU A 161 -6.40 0.92 -14.92
CA LEU A 161 -5.44 -0.05 -14.41
C LEU A 161 -6.09 -1.23 -13.71
N VAL A 162 -7.19 -1.03 -12.97
CA VAL A 162 -7.91 -2.14 -12.28
C VAL A 162 -9.04 -2.75 -13.11
N GLY A 163 -9.56 -2.01 -14.09
CA GLY A 163 -10.51 -2.52 -15.08
C GLY A 163 -11.92 -2.09 -14.79
N GLY A 164 -12.87 -2.50 -15.63
CA GLY A 164 -14.27 -2.08 -15.55
C GLY A 164 -14.59 -0.82 -16.37
N GLY A 165 -13.67 -0.39 -17.25
CA GLY A 165 -13.89 0.70 -18.20
C GLY A 165 -14.05 2.08 -17.55
N LYS A 166 -14.63 3.01 -18.30
CA LYS A 166 -14.84 4.41 -17.91
C LYS A 166 -15.68 4.50 -16.63
N LEU A 167 -15.34 5.44 -15.75
CA LEU A 167 -16.14 5.75 -14.57
C LEU A 167 -17.45 6.45 -15.02
N PRO A 168 -18.63 5.85 -14.80
CA PRO A 168 -19.90 6.48 -15.13
C PRO A 168 -20.11 7.72 -14.26
N ALA A 169 -20.73 8.75 -14.84
CA ALA A 169 -21.06 9.96 -14.08
C ALA A 169 -22.32 9.73 -13.23
N GLY A 170 -22.32 10.27 -12.00
CA GLY A 170 -23.45 10.14 -11.07
C GLY A 170 -23.64 8.70 -10.57
N SER A 171 -22.54 7.94 -10.49
CA SER A 171 -22.59 6.53 -10.07
C SER A 171 -22.10 6.31 -8.64
N PHE A 172 -21.69 7.38 -7.95
CA PHE A 172 -21.28 7.28 -6.57
C PHE A 172 -22.46 6.92 -5.66
N THR A 173 -22.31 5.85 -4.89
CA THR A 173 -23.28 5.42 -3.88
C THR A 173 -22.64 5.49 -2.50
N PRO A 174 -23.08 6.38 -1.59
CA PRO A 174 -22.50 6.49 -0.25
C PRO A 174 -22.48 5.17 0.52
N GLY A 175 -21.36 4.89 1.19
CA GLY A 175 -21.24 3.76 2.13
C GLY A 175 -21.27 2.35 1.53
N GLU A 176 -21.05 2.20 0.22
CA GLU A 176 -21.00 0.90 -0.44
C GLU A 176 -19.93 -0.03 0.17
N GLN A 177 -20.23 -1.32 0.28
CA GLN A 177 -19.33 -2.32 0.86
C GLN A 177 -18.87 -3.32 -0.19
N PHE A 178 -17.58 -3.67 -0.15
CA PHE A 178 -16.96 -4.45 -1.22
C PHE A 178 -16.51 -5.86 -0.80
N GLY A 179 -16.41 -6.15 0.50
CA GLY A 179 -15.94 -7.44 0.99
C GLY A 179 -14.58 -7.83 0.38
N PHE A 180 -14.54 -8.91 -0.41
CA PHE A 180 -13.35 -9.38 -1.11
C PHE A 180 -13.10 -8.69 -2.47
N ASN A 181 -13.99 -7.82 -2.92
CA ASN A 181 -13.89 -7.15 -4.22
C ASN A 181 -12.97 -5.92 -4.16
N VAL A 182 -11.66 -6.16 -4.12
CA VAL A 182 -10.63 -5.10 -4.09
C VAL A 182 -10.72 -4.19 -5.32
N GLN A 183 -11.00 -4.75 -6.50
CA GLN A 183 -11.21 -3.97 -7.73
C GLN A 183 -12.38 -2.97 -7.56
N GLY A 184 -13.51 -3.44 -7.02
CA GLY A 184 -14.69 -2.62 -6.76
C GLY A 184 -14.38 -1.46 -5.82
N PHE A 185 -13.67 -1.73 -4.73
CA PHE A 185 -13.23 -0.70 -3.79
C PHE A 185 -12.34 0.36 -4.43
N ILE A 186 -11.37 -0.04 -5.27
CA ILE A 186 -10.49 0.93 -5.97
C ILE A 186 -11.29 1.80 -6.94
N ARG A 187 -12.23 1.20 -7.70
CA ARG A 187 -13.10 1.95 -8.60
C ARG A 187 -14.01 2.89 -7.84
N TYR A 188 -14.51 2.48 -6.68
CA TYR A 188 -15.32 3.30 -5.80
C TYR A 188 -14.57 4.54 -5.32
N LEU A 189 -13.34 4.39 -4.83
CA LEU A 189 -12.49 5.53 -4.49
C LEU A 189 -12.21 6.42 -5.70
N ALA A 190 -12.00 5.84 -6.88
CA ALA A 190 -11.81 6.60 -8.12
C ALA A 190 -13.04 7.45 -8.46
N THR A 191 -14.25 6.88 -8.36
CA THR A 191 -15.50 7.61 -8.55
C THR A 191 -15.67 8.70 -7.51
N ALA A 192 -15.43 8.40 -6.23
CA ALA A 192 -15.51 9.36 -5.13
C ALA A 192 -14.59 10.58 -5.38
N MET A 193 -13.34 10.35 -5.80
CA MET A 193 -12.40 11.42 -6.13
C MET A 193 -12.85 12.23 -7.33
N LYS A 194 -13.36 11.58 -8.38
CA LYS A 194 -13.83 12.24 -9.59
C LYS A 194 -15.06 13.12 -9.34
N GLU A 195 -15.98 12.64 -8.50
CA GLU A 195 -17.21 13.34 -8.14
C GLU A 195 -17.03 14.26 -6.92
N GLN A 196 -15.82 14.32 -6.36
CA GLN A 196 -15.50 15.10 -5.15
C GLN A 196 -16.44 14.78 -3.98
N ALA A 197 -16.75 13.49 -3.81
CA ALA A 197 -17.65 13.01 -2.78
C ALA A 197 -17.12 13.41 -1.37
N PRO A 198 -18.01 13.82 -0.45
CA PRO A 198 -17.64 14.12 0.92
C PRO A 198 -16.99 12.92 1.61
N ALA A 199 -15.98 13.17 2.44
CA ALA A 199 -15.29 12.13 3.21
C ALA A 199 -16.23 11.27 4.06
N ASP A 200 -17.26 11.88 4.65
CA ASP A 200 -18.24 11.20 5.49
C ASP A 200 -19.02 10.12 4.73
N GLU A 201 -19.24 10.29 3.42
CA GLU A 201 -19.95 9.33 2.57
C GLU A 201 -19.05 8.16 2.15
N VAL A 202 -17.74 8.38 2.08
CA VAL A 202 -16.74 7.37 1.70
C VAL A 202 -16.24 6.57 2.92
N ARG A 203 -16.23 7.20 4.10
CA ARG A 203 -15.69 6.63 5.34
C ARG A 203 -16.24 5.24 5.71
N PRO A 204 -17.54 4.91 5.54
CA PRO A 204 -18.05 3.58 5.83
C PRO A 204 -17.42 2.50 4.94
N ALA A 205 -17.23 2.78 3.65
CA ALA A 205 -16.58 1.86 2.72
C ALA A 205 -15.10 1.65 3.08
N TRP A 206 -14.40 2.74 3.43
CA TRP A 206 -13.01 2.67 3.92
C TRP A 206 -12.90 1.79 5.17
N ARG A 207 -13.74 2.02 6.18
CA ARG A 207 -13.75 1.21 7.41
C ARG A 207 -14.03 -0.26 7.12
N SER A 208 -15.01 -0.55 6.26
CA SER A 208 -15.31 -1.92 5.84
C SER A 208 -14.12 -2.60 5.15
N PHE A 209 -13.37 -1.87 4.31
CA PHE A 209 -12.15 -2.39 3.69
C PHE A 209 -11.06 -2.70 4.72
N VAL A 210 -10.84 -1.82 5.71
CA VAL A 210 -9.87 -2.04 6.80
C VAL A 210 -10.29 -3.22 7.67
N GLU A 211 -11.56 -3.33 8.03
CA GLU A 211 -12.10 -4.46 8.79
C GLU A 211 -11.95 -5.79 8.04
N GLY A 212 -12.15 -5.79 6.72
CA GLY A 212 -11.98 -6.96 5.86
C GLY A 212 -10.53 -7.30 5.51
N PHE A 213 -9.57 -6.40 5.79
CA PHE A 213 -8.18 -6.54 5.37
C PHE A 213 -7.52 -7.86 5.80
N PRO A 214 -7.63 -8.33 7.06
CA PRO A 214 -6.98 -9.59 7.47
C PRO A 214 -7.38 -10.79 6.60
N LYS A 215 -8.67 -10.90 6.24
CA LYS A 215 -9.18 -11.95 5.34
C LYS A 215 -8.69 -11.80 3.91
N ASN A 216 -8.65 -10.57 3.40
CA ASN A 216 -8.10 -10.30 2.07
C ASN A 216 -6.61 -10.64 2.00
N LYS A 217 -5.86 -10.34 3.07
CA LYS A 217 -4.43 -10.65 3.19
C LYS A 217 -4.20 -12.17 3.28
N SER A 218 -4.97 -12.88 4.10
CA SER A 218 -4.86 -14.34 4.23
C SER A 218 -5.20 -15.08 2.93
N ALA A 219 -6.12 -14.52 2.14
CA ALA A 219 -6.46 -14.99 0.80
C ALA A 219 -5.45 -14.57 -0.27
N GLY A 220 -4.37 -13.87 0.10
CA GLY A 220 -3.32 -13.42 -0.81
C GLY A 220 -3.76 -12.32 -1.78
N GLN A 221 -4.90 -11.66 -1.56
CA GLN A 221 -5.44 -10.63 -2.45
C GLN A 221 -4.77 -9.27 -2.26
N VAL A 222 -4.30 -9.00 -1.03
CA VAL A 222 -3.65 -7.73 -0.65
C VAL A 222 -2.46 -7.99 0.27
N THR A 223 -1.61 -6.98 0.41
CA THR A 223 -0.45 -6.94 1.30
C THR A 223 -0.50 -5.71 2.20
N TRP A 224 0.42 -5.59 3.16
CA TRP A 224 0.53 -4.38 3.97
C TRP A 224 0.77 -3.13 3.12
N SER A 225 1.55 -3.28 2.07
CA SER A 225 1.81 -2.21 1.10
C SER A 225 0.51 -1.71 0.45
N ASP A 226 -0.41 -2.62 0.12
CA ASP A 226 -1.69 -2.26 -0.51
C ASP A 226 -2.64 -1.58 0.49
N LEU A 227 -2.62 -1.98 1.77
CA LEU A 227 -3.35 -1.28 2.83
C LEU A 227 -2.88 0.16 2.99
N LEU A 228 -1.57 0.39 2.99
CA LEU A 228 -1.02 1.75 3.08
C LEU A 228 -1.39 2.59 1.87
N TRP A 229 -1.25 2.07 0.65
CA TRP A 229 -1.69 2.81 -0.54
C TRP A 229 -3.19 3.14 -0.51
N ALA A 230 -4.03 2.23 -0.02
CA ALA A 230 -5.45 2.50 0.18
C ALA A 230 -5.68 3.58 1.26
N ALA A 231 -4.95 3.52 2.37
CA ALA A 231 -4.99 4.51 3.44
C ALA A 231 -4.60 5.90 2.91
N ARG A 232 -3.49 6.01 2.18
CA ARG A 232 -3.07 7.26 1.56
C ARG A 232 -4.08 7.78 0.57
N ALA A 233 -4.64 6.94 -0.29
CA ALA A 233 -5.66 7.37 -1.24
C ALA A 233 -6.86 7.99 -0.52
N PHE A 234 -7.40 7.31 0.50
CA PHE A 234 -8.51 7.82 1.29
C PHE A 234 -8.12 9.10 2.06
N TYR A 235 -7.13 9.00 2.94
CA TYR A 235 -6.81 10.09 3.86
C TYR A 235 -6.27 11.34 3.16
N THR A 236 -5.48 11.21 2.10
CA THR A 236 -4.83 12.38 1.47
C THR A 236 -5.66 12.98 0.33
N ARG A 237 -6.40 12.16 -0.42
CA ARG A 237 -7.18 12.65 -1.57
C ARG A 237 -8.64 12.92 -1.24
N ILE A 238 -9.18 12.31 -0.19
CA ILE A 238 -10.58 12.48 0.23
C ILE A 238 -10.67 13.24 1.55
N GLU A 239 -9.96 12.82 2.60
CA GLU A 239 -9.93 13.56 3.88
C GLU A 239 -8.94 14.74 3.92
N GLN A 240 -8.11 14.89 2.88
CA GLN A 240 -7.10 15.97 2.76
C GLN A 240 -6.10 16.06 3.93
N LEU A 241 -5.84 14.93 4.59
CA LEU A 241 -4.79 14.83 5.60
C LEU A 241 -3.39 14.90 4.98
N PRO A 242 -2.41 15.49 5.66
CA PRO A 242 -1.01 15.39 5.26
C PRO A 242 -0.54 13.93 5.20
N VAL A 243 0.27 13.58 4.20
CA VAL A 243 0.77 12.20 4.00
C VAL A 243 1.45 11.66 5.27
N ALA A 244 2.27 12.47 5.95
CA ALA A 244 2.98 12.08 7.17
C ALA A 244 2.07 11.73 8.37
N ARG A 245 0.76 11.98 8.27
CA ARG A 245 -0.24 11.69 9.30
C ARG A 245 -1.06 10.43 8.96
N VAL A 246 -0.88 9.84 7.78
CA VAL A 246 -1.65 8.68 7.32
C VAL A 246 -1.42 7.46 8.23
N GLY A 247 -0.16 7.16 8.59
CA GLY A 247 0.14 6.04 9.48
C GLY A 247 -0.49 6.21 10.86
N GLU A 248 -0.51 7.44 11.38
CA GLU A 248 -1.18 7.76 12.66
C GLU A 248 -2.70 7.62 12.58
N ALA A 249 -3.31 7.91 11.43
CA ALA A 249 -4.75 7.78 11.22
C ALA A 249 -5.18 6.33 10.96
N LEU A 250 -4.33 5.51 10.33
CA LEU A 250 -4.59 4.09 10.07
C LEU A 250 -4.44 3.24 11.34
N HIS A 251 -3.37 3.44 12.11
CA HIS A 251 -3.02 2.56 13.23
C HIS A 251 -4.16 2.31 14.24
N PRO A 252 -4.98 3.31 14.66
CA PRO A 252 -6.11 3.08 15.56
C PRO A 252 -7.20 2.18 14.98
N LEU A 253 -7.36 2.13 13.65
CA LEU A 253 -8.39 1.32 12.98
C LEU A 253 -8.03 -0.16 12.87
N VAL A 254 -6.76 -0.51 13.07
CA VAL A 254 -6.27 -1.88 12.94
C VAL A 254 -6.04 -2.56 14.29
N LYS A 255 -6.30 -1.87 15.40
CA LYS A 255 -6.15 -2.46 16.75
C LYS A 255 -7.23 -3.51 17.00
N PRO A 256 -6.90 -4.64 17.64
CA PRO A 256 -7.91 -5.54 18.16
C PRO A 256 -8.81 -4.79 19.15
N ALA A 257 -10.12 -5.02 19.06
CA ALA A 257 -11.10 -4.54 20.04
C ALA A 257 -10.91 -5.23 21.40
#